data_AF-A0A7C7A3N3-F1
#
_entry.id   AF-A0A7C7A3N3-F1
#
_cell.length_a   1.000
_cell.length_b   1.000
_cell.length_c   1.000
_cell.angle_alpha   90.00
_cell.angle_beta   90.00
_cell.angle_gamma   90.00
#
_symmetry.space_group_name_H-M   'P 1'
#
loop_
_entity.id
_entity.type
_entity.pdbx_description
1 polymer ?
#
loop_
_entity_poly.entity_id
_entity_poly.type
_entity_poly.pdbx_seq_one_letter_code
_entity_poly.pdbx_strand_id
1 'polypeptide(L)' 'ICKINIATDLKKSYSNALKEYFTVNPSETDPRKYLTFAKKAMKEVVKQKIMLCGCDKRVSI' A
#
# COMPACT_ATOMS: atom_id res chain seq x y z
N ILE A 1 4.68 -12.61 -20.48
CA ILE A 1 5.27 -11.65 -19.52
C ILE A 1 5.22 -12.29 -18.14
N CYS A 2 6.36 -12.51 -17.47
CA CYS A 2 6.42 -13.23 -16.19
C CYS A 2 6.85 -12.35 -14.99
N LYS A 3 7.13 -11.06 -15.23
CA LYS A 3 7.53 -10.08 -14.22
C LYS A 3 6.91 -8.73 -14.59
N ILE A 4 6.28 -8.07 -13.63
CA ILE A 4 5.66 -6.76 -13.80
C ILE A 4 6.23 -5.82 -12.74
N ASN A 5 6.73 -4.66 -13.17
CA ASN A 5 7.26 -3.64 -12.26
C ASN A 5 6.18 -2.61 -11.96
N ILE A 6 5.88 -2.40 -10.69
CA ILE A 6 4.85 -1.45 -10.24
C ILE A 6 5.48 -0.54 -9.19
N ALA A 7 5.67 0.73 -9.52
CA ALA A 7 6.29 1.71 -8.63
C ALA A 7 5.38 2.92 -8.37
N THR A 8 4.82 3.50 -9.43
CA THR A 8 4.02 4.72 -9.35
C THR A 8 2.76 4.55 -8.50
N ASP A 9 2.02 3.46 -8.70
CA ASP A 9 0.78 3.19 -7.94
C ASP A 9 1.04 3.05 -6.45
N LEU A 10 2.15 2.40 -6.07
CA LEU A 10 2.55 2.23 -4.68
C LEU A 10 2.85 3.58 -4.03
N LYS A 11 3.64 4.42 -4.70
CA LYS A 11 3.97 5.77 -4.21
C LYS A 11 2.73 6.65 -4.07
N LYS A 12 1.81 6.59 -5.05
CA LYS A 12 0.57 7.38 -5.03
C LYS A 12 -0.34 6.97 -3.87
N SER A 13 -0.57 5.66 -3.69
CA SER A 13 -1.38 5.13 -2.59
C SER A 13 -0.79 5.53 -1.23
N TYR A 14 0.52 5.39 -1.07
CA TYR A 14 1.22 5.72 0.16
C TYR A 14 1.11 7.21 0.52
N SER A 15 1.43 8.09 -0.43
CA SER A 15 1.37 9.55 -0.21
C SER A 15 -0.06 10.04 0.06
N ASN A 16 -1.06 9.46 -0.59
CA ASN A 16 -2.46 9.81 -0.34
C ASN A 16 -2.91 9.39 1.06
N ALA A 17 -2.56 8.17 1.47
CA ALA A 17 -2.88 7.67 2.81
C ALA A 17 -2.21 8.50 3.92
N LEU A 18 -0.97 8.96 3.71
CA LEU A 18 -0.32 9.88 4.63
C LEU A 18 -1.04 11.22 4.71
N LYS A 19 -1.41 11.82 3.57
CA LYS A 19 -2.17 13.07 3.55
C LYS A 19 -3.48 12.94 4.33
N GLU A 20 -4.23 11.87 4.06
CA GLU A 20 -5.49 11.59 4.77
C GLU A 20 -5.28 11.43 6.27
N TYR A 21 -4.24 10.69 6.68
CA TYR A 21 -3.94 10.49 8.09
C TYR A 21 -3.65 11.81 8.81
N PHE A 22 -2.86 12.71 8.20
CA PHE A 22 -2.56 14.02 8.77
C PHE A 22 -3.76 14.97 8.77
N THR A 23 -4.66 14.86 7.79
CA THR A 23 -5.91 15.64 7.78
C THR A 23 -6.84 15.20 8.91
N VAL A 24 -6.92 13.90 9.20
CA VAL A 24 -7.79 13.37 10.27
C VAL A 24 -7.15 13.52 11.66
N ASN A 25 -5.82 13.43 11.75
CA ASN A 25 -5.08 13.47 13.02
C ASN A 25 -4.01 14.59 13.01
N PRO A 26 -4.41 15.87 13.07
CA PRO A 26 -3.47 16.99 12.94
C PRO A 26 -2.45 17.11 14.08
N SER A 27 -2.76 16.56 15.25
CA SER A 27 -1.87 16.57 16.42
C SER A 27 -0.99 15.32 16.54
N GLU A 28 -1.16 14.34 15.66
CA GLU A 28 -0.43 13.08 15.74
C GLU A 28 0.93 13.20 15.05
N THR A 29 1.98 12.89 15.81
CA THR A 29 3.37 13.03 15.37
C THR A 29 4.11 11.69 15.37
N ASP A 30 3.52 10.61 15.90
CA ASP A 30 4.19 9.32 15.98
C ASP A 30 4.30 8.67 14.58
N PRO A 31 5.52 8.49 14.04
CA PRO A 31 5.74 7.78 12.78
C PRO A 31 5.15 6.40 12.75
N ARG A 32 5.14 5.68 13.87
CA ARG A 32 4.62 4.31 13.89
C ARG A 32 3.15 4.27 13.51
N LYS A 33 2.37 5.31 13.83
CA LYS A 33 0.95 5.32 13.53
C LYS A 33 0.67 5.71 12.07
N TYR A 34 1.21 6.84 11.61
CA TYR A 34 0.96 7.28 10.23
C TYR A 34 1.63 6.38 9.18
N LEU A 35 2.82 5.84 9.46
CA LEU A 35 3.49 4.90 8.55
C LEU A 35 2.76 3.55 8.51
N THR A 36 2.21 3.07 9.64
CA THR A 36 1.41 1.84 9.67
C THR A 36 0.14 2.00 8.85
N PHE A 37 -0.52 3.15 8.94
CA PHE A 37 -1.68 3.47 8.10
C PHE A 37 -1.35 3.46 6.61
N ALA A 38 -0.28 4.17 6.22
CA ALA A 38 0.16 4.22 4.83
C ALA A 38 0.62 2.85 4.28
N LYS A 39 1.29 2.04 5.11
CA LYS A 39 1.64 0.65 4.78
C LYS A 39 0.41 -0.23 4.56
N LYS A 40 -0.64 -0.06 5.36
CA LYS A 40 -1.90 -0.81 5.19
C LYS A 40 -2.56 -0.47 3.85
N ALA A 41 -2.64 0.81 3.49
CA ALA A 41 -3.16 1.24 2.19
C ALA A 41 -2.36 0.64 1.03
N MET A 42 -1.03 0.69 1.12
CA MET A 42 -0.14 0.10 0.10
C MET A 42 -0.31 -1.42 0.01
N LYS A 43 -0.52 -2.12 1.13
CA LYS A 43 -0.75 -3.58 1.16
C LYS A 43 -1.99 -3.98 0.36
N GLU A 44 -3.07 -3.20 0.44
CA GLU A 44 -4.29 -3.46 -0.34
C GLU A 44 -4.04 -3.31 -1.84
N VAL A 45 -3.29 -2.28 -2.26
CA VAL A 45 -2.90 -2.11 -3.66
C VAL A 45 -2.06 -3.29 -4.14
N VAL A 46 -1.07 -3.72 -3.36
CA VAL A 46 -0.25 -4.89 -3.71
C VAL A 46 -1.11 -6.14 -3.86
N LYS A 47 -2.05 -6.38 -2.94
CA LYS A 47 -2.98 -7.52 -3.01
C LYS A 47 -3.83 -7.48 -4.28
N GLN A 48 -4.37 -6.32 -4.64
CA GLN A 48 -5.12 -6.14 -5.89
C GLN A 48 -4.25 -6.42 -7.12
N LYS A 49 -3.00 -5.95 -7.14
CA LYS A 49 -2.08 -6.21 -8.26
C LYS A 49 -1.69 -7.68 -8.36
N ILE A 50 -1.49 -8.38 -7.24
CA ILE A 50 -1.25 -9.84 -7.21
C ILE A 50 -2.43 -10.61 -7.81
N MET A 51 -3.66 -10.24 -7.43
CA MET A 51 -4.89 -10.85 -7.99
C MET A 51 -5.02 -10.57 -9.49
N LEU A 52 -4.74 -9.33 -9.93
CA LEU A 52 -4.72 -8.95 -11.36
C LEU A 52 -3.73 -9.80 -12.16
N CYS A 53 -2.58 -10.13 -11.56
CA CYS A 53 -1.55 -10.96 -12.19
C CYS A 53 -1.85 -12.47 -12.10
N GLY A 54 -2.92 -12.89 -11.40
CA GLY A 54 -3.30 -14.30 -11.24
C GLY A 54 -2.24 -15.14 -10.53
N CYS A 55 -1.51 -14.55 -9.58
CA CYS A 55 -0.45 -15.23 -8.82
C CYS A 55 -0.79 -15.48 -7.34
N ASP A 56 -2.02 -15.19 -6.90
CA ASP A 56 -2.51 -15.30 -5.52
C ASP A 56 -2.49 -16.72 -4.94
N LYS A 57 -2.50 -17.76 -5.78
CA LYS A 57 -2.50 -19.19 -5.37
C LYS A 57 -1.34 -20.01 -5.92
N ARG A 58 -0.29 -19.34 -6.41
CA ARG A 58 0.84 -20.03 -7.06
C ARG A 58 1.91 -20.51 -6.08
N VAL A 59 1.87 -20.07 -4.83
CA VAL A 59 2.72 -20.58 -3.77
C VAL A 59 1.93 -21.63 -3.00
N SER A 60 2.37 -22.89 -3.09
CA SER A 60 1.87 -23.97 -2.23
C SER A 60 2.63 -23.90 -0.92
N ILE A 61 1.92 -23.73 0.19
CA ILE A 61 2.46 -23.82 1.55
C ILE A 61 2.01 -25.16 2.10
#